data_AF-A0A5K0YEZ2-F1
#
_entry.id   AF-A0A5K0YEZ2-F1
#
_cell.length_a   1.000
_cell.length_b   1.000
_cell.length_c   1.000
_cell.angle_alpha   90.00
_cell.angle_beta   90.00
_cell.angle_gamma   90.00
#
_symmetry.space_group_name_H-M   'P 1'
#
loop_
_entity.id
_entity.type
_entity.pdbx_description
1 polymer ?
#
loop_
_entity_poly.entity_id
_entity_poly.type
_entity_poly.pdbx_seq_one_letter_code
_entity_poly.pdbx_strand_id
1 'polypeptide(L)' 'IKFIVDGIWKVDSQQECVKHENIENNILRVGD' A
#
# COMPACT_ATOMS: atom_id res chain seq x y z
N ILE A 1 0.81 4.18 0.59
CA ILE A 1 -0.05 4.00 1.78
C ILE A 1 -0.21 2.50 2.09
N LYS A 2 -0.61 2.18 3.32
CA LYS A 2 -0.90 0.82 3.80
C LYS A 2 -2.02 0.87 4.84
N PHE A 3 -2.65 -0.27 5.06
CA PHE A 3 -3.69 -0.43 6.06
C PHE A 3 -3.23 -1.41 7.15
N ILE A 4 -3.74 -1.22 8.37
CA ILE A 4 -3.61 -2.20 9.45
C ILE A 4 -4.97 -2.88 9.60
N VAL A 5 -5.03 -4.18 9.35
CA VAL A 5 -6.24 -5.01 9.50
C VAL A 5 -5.90 -6.12 10.48
N ASP A 6 -6.62 -6.18 11.60
CA ASP A 6 -6.37 -7.14 12.69
C ASP A 6 -4.92 -7.13 13.21
N GLY A 7 -4.31 -5.95 13.26
CA GLY A 7 -2.91 -5.77 13.68
C GLY A 7 -1.86 -6.15 12.63
N ILE A 8 -2.28 -6.55 11.43
CA ILE A 8 -1.39 -6.95 10.33
C ILE A 8 -1.39 -5.87 9.26
N TRP A 9 -0.18 -5.49 8.82
CA TRP A 9 -0.02 -4.61 7.67
C TRP A 9 -0.50 -5.29 6.38
N LYS A 10 -1.43 -4.65 5.68
CA LYS A 10 -2.01 -5.12 4.42
C LYS A 10 -1.93 -4.02 3.36
N VAL A 11 -1.73 -4.47 2.12
CA VAL A 11 -1.92 -3.65 0.92
C VAL A 11 -3.28 -3.98 0.32
N ASP A 12 -3.93 -2.98 -0.28
CA ASP A 12 -5.13 -3.17 -1.09
C ASP A 12 -4.74 -3.83 -2.41
N SER A 13 -5.25 -5.04 -2.68
CA SER A 13 -4.95 -5.79 -3.91
C SER A 13 -5.56 -5.18 -5.18
N GLN A 14 -6.51 -4.24 -5.06
CA GLN A 14 -7.17 -3.60 -6.18
C GLN A 14 -6.47 -2.29 -6.61
N GLN A 15 -5.51 -1.79 -5.82
CA GLN A 15 -4.75 -0.57 -6.12
C GLN A 15 -3.34 -0.91 -6.62
N GLU A 16 -2.77 0.00 -7.42
CA GLU A 16 -1.37 -0.10 -7.82
C GLU A 16 -0.44 -0.09 -6.59
N CYS A 17 0.58 -0.95 -6.62
CA CYS A 17 1.58 -1.06 -5.58
C CYS A 17 2.98 -0.73 -6.11
N VAL A 18 3.83 -0.22 -5.22
CA VAL A 18 5.27 -0.10 -5.44
C VAL A 18 6.02 -0.95 -4.43
N LYS A 19 7.03 -1.67 -4.91
CA LYS A 19 7.94 -2.48 -4.08
C LYS A 19 9.31 -1.82 -3.99
N HIS A 20 9.78 -1.63 -2.77
CA HIS A 20 11.14 -1.16 -2.47
C HIS A 20 11.76 -2.10 -1.44
N GLU A 21 12.85 -2.77 -1.82
CA GLU A 21 13.45 -3.86 -1.04
C GLU A 21 12.43 -4.95 -0.66
N ASN A 22 12.21 -5.16 0.64
CA ASN A 22 11.27 -6.12 1.21
C ASN A 22 9.94 -5.48 1.64
N ILE A 23 9.68 -4.23 1.21
CA ILE A 23 8.48 -3.48 1.59
C ILE A 23 7.67 -3.15 0.33
N GLU A 24 6.40 -3.56 0.32
CA GLU A 24 5.42 -3.22 -0.72
C GLU A 24 4.36 -2.27 -0.17
N ASN A 25 4.01 -1.18 -0.85
CA ASN A 25 2.96 -0.23 -0.43
C ASN A 25 2.04 0.13 -1.61
N ASN A 26 0.77 0.46 -1.34
CA ASN A 26 -0.12 1.04 -2.35
C ASN A 26 0.34 2.46 -2.74
N ILE A 27 0.10 2.85 -3.99
CA ILE A 27 0.40 4.19 -4.52
C ILE A 27 -0.81 5.10 -4.28
N LEU A 28 -0.59 6.26 -3.66
CA LEU A 28 -1.61 7.32 -3.56
C LEU A 28 -1.28 8.41 -4.58
N ARG A 29 -2.18 8.64 -5.54
CA ARG A 29 -2.06 9.74 -6.51
C ARG A 29 -2.89 10.91 -6.01
N VAL A 30 -2.26 12.06 -5.80
CA VAL A 30 -2.93 13.31 -5.42
C VAL A 30 -2.86 14.24 -6.62
N GLY A 31 -4.02 14.75 -7.05
CA GLY A 31 -4.13 15.80 -8.07
C GLY A 31 -4.47 17.14 -7.43
N ASP A 32 -4.23 18.22 -8.18
CA ASP A 32 -4.59 19.60 -7.80
C ASP A 32 -6.11 19.84 -7.82
#